data_AF-A0A359KP42-F1
#
_entry.id   AF-A0A359KP42-F1
#
_cell.length_a   1.000
_cell.length_b   1.000
_cell.length_c   1.000
_cell.angle_alpha   90.00
_cell.angle_beta   90.00
_cell.angle_gamma   90.00
#
_symmetry.space_group_name_H-M   'P 1'
#
loop_
_entity.id
_entity.type
_entity.pdbx_description
1 polymer ?
#
loop_
_entity_poly.entity_id
_entity_poly.type
_entity_poly.pdbx_seq_one_letter_code
_entity_poly.pdbx_strand_id
1 'polypeptide(L)'
;MVTSRDYSKFLKPDGTLYVRHVPRSVYVEMVRAYQLRPDVVEQVFDELYWLWDLDQAEKKAIAEGRSADRVELAHGIIGEMSDDDWWKITASFEEHLIASFGSDPEQWAEYLDPVYDLQESEGWSDRQ
;
A
#
# COMPACT_ATOMS: atom_id res chain seq x y z
N MET A 1 -29.25 -10.55 -4.62
CA MET A 1 -28.72 -9.71 -3.53
C MET A 1 -27.24 -9.95 -3.51
N VAL A 2 -26.41 -8.94 -3.78
CA VAL A 2 -24.97 -9.04 -3.51
C VAL A 2 -24.86 -8.96 -1.99
N THR A 3 -24.60 -10.08 -1.33
CA THR A 3 -24.17 -10.06 0.06
C THR A 3 -22.83 -9.35 0.09
N SER A 4 -22.76 -8.17 0.70
CA SER A 4 -21.47 -7.48 0.89
C SER A 4 -20.56 -8.41 1.69
N ARG A 5 -19.33 -8.59 1.21
CA ARG A 5 -18.34 -9.46 1.85
C ARG A 5 -17.83 -8.79 3.12
N ASP A 6 -17.62 -9.59 4.17
CA ASP A 6 -17.11 -9.08 5.43
C ASP A 6 -15.57 -9.08 5.44
N TYR A 7 -14.96 -8.00 4.96
CA TYR A 7 -13.52 -7.83 4.99
C TYR A 7 -12.93 -7.58 6.39
N SER A 8 -13.77 -7.43 7.43
CA SER A 8 -13.27 -7.32 8.81
C SER A 8 -12.50 -8.58 9.26
N LYS A 9 -12.69 -9.70 8.56
CA LYS A 9 -11.91 -10.93 8.75
C LYS A 9 -10.41 -10.78 8.49
N PHE A 10 -10.02 -9.81 7.67
CA PHE A 10 -8.62 -9.46 7.43
C PHE A 10 -8.08 -8.45 8.45
N LEU A 11 -8.89 -8.01 9.42
CA LEU A 11 -8.48 -7.05 10.46
C LEU A 11 -8.03 -7.75 11.74
N LYS A 12 -7.04 -7.13 12.38
CA LYS A 12 -6.74 -7.32 13.79
C LYS A 12 -7.79 -6.60 14.65
N PRO A 13 -7.86 -6.90 15.97
CA PRO A 13 -8.76 -6.19 16.89
C PRO A 13 -8.53 -4.67 16.97
N ASP A 14 -7.33 -4.20 16.63
CA ASP A 14 -6.98 -2.77 16.59
C ASP A 14 -7.37 -2.06 15.29
N GLY A 15 -8.01 -2.78 14.35
CA GLY A 15 -8.44 -2.23 13.06
C GLY A 15 -7.34 -2.20 11.99
N THR A 16 -6.12 -2.67 12.28
CA THR A 16 -5.05 -2.77 11.28
C THR A 16 -5.13 -4.07 10.47
N LEU A 17 -4.51 -4.08 9.29
CA LEU A 17 -4.41 -5.29 8.46
C LEU A 17 -3.72 -6.42 9.24
N TYR A 18 -4.37 -7.57 9.28
CA TYR A 18 -3.77 -8.80 9.76
C TYR A 18 -3.05 -9.53 8.61
N VAL A 19 -1.83 -9.09 8.31
CA VAL A 19 -1.00 -9.59 7.19
C VAL A 19 -0.91 -11.13 7.14
N ARG A 20 -0.95 -11.82 8.29
CA ARG A 20 -0.90 -13.29 8.34
C ARG A 20 -2.11 -13.99 7.70
N HIS A 21 -3.25 -13.31 7.56
CA HIS A 21 -4.44 -13.84 6.89
C HIS A 21 -4.38 -13.65 5.37
N VAL A 22 -3.40 -12.91 4.86
CA VAL A 22 -3.24 -12.64 3.44
C VAL A 22 -2.05 -13.46 2.90
N PRO A 23 -2.23 -14.28 1.85
CA PRO A 23 -1.12 -14.95 1.20
C PRO A 23 -0.06 -13.94 0.76
N ARG A 24 1.22 -14.29 0.93
CA ARG A 24 2.34 -13.38 0.63
C ARG A 24 2.29 -12.81 -0.80
N SER A 25 1.93 -13.63 -1.78
CA SER A 25 1.81 -13.20 -3.18
C SER A 25 0.77 -12.09 -3.33
N VAL A 26 -0.38 -12.22 -2.66
CA VAL A 26 -1.45 -11.22 -2.69
C VAL A 26 -1.03 -9.94 -1.97
N TYR A 27 -0.43 -10.07 -0.79
CA TYR A 27 0.06 -8.91 -0.03
C TYR A 27 1.08 -8.08 -0.83
N VAL A 28 2.00 -8.73 -1.53
CA VAL A 28 2.97 -8.03 -2.39
C VAL A 28 2.29 -7.24 -3.51
N GLU A 29 1.27 -7.81 -4.15
CA GLU A 29 0.52 -7.08 -5.19
C GLU A 29 -0.29 -5.92 -4.60
N MET A 30 -0.86 -6.08 -3.40
CA MET A 30 -1.52 -4.98 -2.69
C MET A 30 -0.54 -3.82 -2.44
N VAL A 31 0.66 -4.11 -1.93
CA VAL A 31 1.71 -3.09 -1.71
C VAL A 31 2.13 -2.41 -3.02
N ARG A 32 2.33 -3.18 -4.10
CA ARG A 32 2.67 -2.61 -5.42
C ARG A 32 1.59 -1.69 -5.96
N ALA A 33 0.33 -2.10 -5.86
CA ALA A 33 -0.80 -1.26 -6.27
C ALA A 33 -0.86 0.02 -5.41
N TYR A 34 -0.56 -0.10 -4.12
CA TYR A 34 -0.52 1.02 -3.18
C TYR A 34 0.59 2.03 -3.53
N GLN A 35 1.76 1.56 -3.97
CA GLN A 35 2.89 2.39 -4.41
C GLN A 35 2.63 3.21 -5.68
N LEU A 36 1.54 2.93 -6.40
CA LEU A 36 1.14 3.66 -7.61
C LEU A 36 0.10 4.76 -7.32
N ARG A 37 -0.34 4.89 -6.07
CA ARG A 37 -1.36 5.87 -5.67
C ARG A 37 -0.71 7.21 -5.31
N PRO A 38 -1.06 8.31 -6.01
CA PRO A 38 -0.45 9.62 -5.74
C PRO A 38 -0.60 10.10 -4.29
N ASP A 39 -1.79 9.92 -3.70
CA ASP A 39 -2.10 10.32 -2.32
C ASP A 39 -1.25 9.57 -1.28
N VAL A 40 -0.99 8.29 -1.53
CA VAL A 40 -0.16 7.45 -0.67
C VAL A 40 1.32 7.81 -0.83
N VAL A 41 1.77 7.99 -2.06
CA VAL A 41 3.15 8.41 -2.37
C VAL A 41 3.46 9.72 -1.65
N GLU A 42 2.56 10.70 -1.70
CA GLU A 42 2.71 11.98 -1.01
C GLU A 42 2.85 11.78 0.51
N GLN A 43 1.93 11.03 1.13
CA GLN A 43 1.95 10.77 2.58
C GLN A 43 3.24 10.06 3.03
N VAL A 44 3.67 9.01 2.31
CA VAL A 44 4.87 8.25 2.67
C VAL A 44 6.13 9.11 2.52
N PHE A 45 6.25 9.90 1.47
CA PHE A 45 7.41 10.77 1.29
C PHE A 45 7.40 11.97 2.24
N ASP A 46 6.23 12.47 2.66
CA ASP A 46 6.12 13.49 3.71
C ASP A 46 6.60 12.94 5.05
N GLU A 47 6.29 11.68 5.39
CA GLU A 47 6.84 11.02 6.58
C GLU A 47 8.36 10.82 6.51
N LEU A 48 8.86 10.60 5.30
CA LEU A 48 10.28 10.40 4.99
C LEU A 48 10.98 11.68 4.50
N TYR A 49 10.42 12.86 4.76
CA TYR A 49 10.92 14.15 4.22
C TYR A 49 12.40 14.41 4.52
N TRP A 50 12.91 13.85 5.62
CA TRP A 50 14.30 13.98 6.06
C TRP A 50 15.27 13.13 5.23
N LEU A 51 14.76 12.14 4.49
CA LEU A 51 15.52 11.34 3.53
C LEU A 51 15.39 11.90 2.12
N TRP A 52 14.18 12.26 1.67
CA TRP A 52 13.94 12.78 0.31
C TRP A 52 12.84 13.82 0.25
N ASP A 53 13.10 14.89 -0.51
CA ASP A 53 12.17 16.00 -0.71
C ASP A 53 11.57 15.91 -2.13
N LEU A 54 10.36 15.35 -2.21
CA LEU A 54 9.61 15.20 -3.46
C LEU A 54 9.34 16.56 -4.13
N ASP A 55 9.14 17.62 -3.34
CA ASP A 55 8.90 18.97 -3.86
C ASP A 55 10.16 19.55 -4.51
N GLN A 56 11.35 19.24 -3.98
CA GLN A 56 12.61 19.59 -4.65
C GLN A 56 12.79 18.85 -5.97
N ALA A 57 12.44 17.56 -6.02
CA ALA A 57 12.50 16.77 -7.25
C ALA A 57 11.54 17.33 -8.32
N GLU A 58 10.32 17.71 -7.91
CA GLU A 58 9.33 18.36 -8.78
C GLU A 58 9.84 19.70 -9.31
N LYS A 59 10.34 20.59 -8.44
CA LYS A 59 10.90 21.89 -8.85
C LYS A 59 12.03 21.73 -9.88
N LYS A 60 12.89 20.73 -9.71
CA LYS A 60 13.98 20.42 -10.64
C LYS A 60 13.44 19.92 -11.98
N ALA A 61 12.48 18.99 -11.98
CA ALA A 61 11.87 18.47 -13.20
C ALA A 61 11.19 19.58 -14.02
N ILE A 62 10.45 20.47 -13.37
CA ILE A 62 9.82 21.63 -14.00
C ILE A 62 10.88 22.58 -14.60
N ALA A 63 11.96 22.86 -13.87
CA ALA A 63 13.05 23.70 -14.36
C ALA A 63 13.77 23.10 -15.59
N GLU A 64 13.77 21.77 -15.71
CA GLU A 64 14.30 21.02 -16.85
C GLU A 64 13.29 20.85 -18.00
N GLY A 65 12.06 21.36 -17.86
CA GLY A 65 11.00 21.23 -18.86
C GLY A 65 10.39 19.83 -18.96
N ARG A 66 10.51 19.01 -17.92
CA ARG A 66 9.93 17.67 -17.83
C ARG A 66 8.55 17.69 -17.16
N SER A 67 7.77 16.62 -17.38
CA SER A 67 6.51 16.39 -16.68
C SER A 67 6.76 16.19 -15.18
N ALA A 68 5.78 16.61 -14.37
CA ALA A 68 5.82 16.59 -12.90
C ALA A 68 4.82 15.59 -12.31
N ASP A 69 4.68 14.41 -12.90
CA ASP A 69 3.89 13.36 -12.26
C ASP A 69 4.63 12.89 -10.99
N ARG A 70 4.03 13.14 -9.82
CA ARG A 70 4.63 12.83 -8.52
C ARG A 70 4.88 11.33 -8.34
N VAL A 71 4.07 10.46 -8.95
CA VAL A 71 4.31 9.01 -8.90
C VAL A 71 5.54 8.65 -9.71
N GLU A 72 5.67 9.18 -10.92
CA GLU A 72 6.86 8.97 -11.76
C GLU A 72 8.13 9.51 -11.09
N LEU A 73 8.04 10.69 -10.46
CA LEU A 73 9.15 11.28 -9.73
C LEU A 73 9.55 10.41 -8.53
N ALA A 74 8.59 9.97 -7.72
CA ALA A 74 8.84 9.10 -6.58
C ALA A 74 9.50 7.80 -7.00
N HIS A 75 9.02 7.16 -8.07
CA HIS A 75 9.59 5.92 -8.60
C HIS A 75 10.99 6.15 -9.18
N GLY A 76 11.23 7.30 -9.81
CA GLY A 76 12.55 7.72 -10.24
C GLY A 76 13.53 7.84 -9.07
N ILE A 77 13.11 8.49 -7.98
CA ILE A 77 13.93 8.61 -6.76
C ILE A 77 14.21 7.22 -6.17
N ILE A 78 13.17 6.39 -6.01
CA ILE A 78 13.30 5.02 -5.48
C ILE A 78 14.31 4.19 -6.30
N GLY A 79 14.31 4.35 -7.63
CA GLY A 79 15.25 3.65 -8.52
C GLY A 79 16.71 4.09 -8.37
N GLU A 80 16.96 5.27 -7.80
CA GLU A 80 18.30 5.81 -7.54
C GLU A 80 18.76 5.61 -6.08
N MET A 81 17.91 5.05 -5.21
CA MET A 81 18.21 4.85 -3.80
C MET A 81 19.26 3.77 -3.55
N SER A 82 19.97 3.90 -2.42
CA SER A 82 20.76 2.80 -1.87
C SER A 82 19.85 1.67 -1.37
N ASP A 83 20.38 0.45 -1.24
CA ASP A 83 19.61 -0.69 -0.71
C ASP A 83 19.02 -0.39 0.69
N ASP A 84 19.80 0.27 1.57
CA ASP A 84 19.37 0.61 2.93
C ASP A 84 18.17 1.56 2.94
N ASP A 85 18.16 2.48 1.99
CA ASP A 85 17.12 3.48 1.82
C ASP A 85 15.88 2.90 1.14
N TRP A 86 16.09 2.02 0.16
CA TRP A 86 15.04 1.24 -0.48
C TRP A 86 14.25 0.39 0.54
N TRP A 87 14.93 -0.20 1.53
CA TRP A 87 14.27 -0.95 2.60
C TRP A 87 13.39 -0.05 3.48
N LYS A 88 13.84 1.17 3.81
CA LYS A 88 13.06 2.12 4.64
C LYS A 88 11.79 2.57 3.93
N ILE A 89 11.89 2.91 2.65
CA ILE A 89 10.72 3.37 1.90
C ILE A 89 9.72 2.24 1.67
N THR A 90 10.19 1.03 1.37
CA THR A 90 9.32 -0.15 1.23
C THR A 90 8.60 -0.45 2.55
N ALA A 91 9.33 -0.42 3.67
CA ALA A 91 8.73 -0.61 5.00
C ALA A 91 7.68 0.46 5.30
N SER A 92 7.91 1.72 4.91
CA SER A 92 6.95 2.81 5.14
C SER A 92 5.66 2.62 4.35
N PHE A 93 5.74 2.19 3.08
CA PHE A 93 4.55 1.82 2.30
C PHE A 93 3.78 0.66 2.93
N GLU A 94 4.48 -0.37 3.43
CA GLU A 94 3.86 -1.50 4.11
C GLU A 94 3.17 -1.07 5.42
N GLU A 95 3.85 -0.28 6.25
CA GLU A 95 3.31 0.24 7.51
C GLU A 95 2.06 1.11 7.25
N HIS A 96 2.12 1.99 6.25
CA HIS A 96 1.00 2.84 5.87
C HIS A 96 -0.19 2.02 5.36
N LEU A 97 0.05 0.99 4.53
CA LEU A 97 -0.99 0.06 4.10
C LEU A 97 -1.63 -0.64 5.30
N ILE A 98 -0.82 -1.19 6.21
CA ILE A 98 -1.31 -1.92 7.38
C ILE A 98 -2.17 -1.03 8.28
N ALA A 99 -1.74 0.21 8.51
CA ALA A 99 -2.43 1.16 9.36
C ALA A 99 -3.73 1.68 8.73
N SER A 100 -3.72 1.99 7.44
CA SER A 100 -4.85 2.61 6.75
C SER A 100 -5.91 1.61 6.27
N PHE A 101 -5.56 0.33 6.12
CA PHE A 101 -6.43 -0.72 5.53
C PHE A 101 -7.83 -0.76 6.16
N GLY A 102 -7.94 -0.63 7.48
CA GLY A 102 -9.22 -0.67 8.19
C GLY A 102 -10.19 0.47 7.89
N SER A 103 -9.71 1.57 7.30
CA SER A 103 -10.55 2.73 6.96
C SER A 103 -11.47 2.44 5.76
N ASP A 104 -11.00 1.61 4.83
CA ASP A 104 -11.76 1.17 3.67
C ASP A 104 -11.20 -0.17 3.16
N PRO A 105 -11.60 -1.30 3.77
CA PRO A 105 -11.14 -2.62 3.32
C PRO A 105 -11.71 -3.03 1.95
N GLU A 106 -12.88 -2.51 1.58
CA GLU A 106 -13.60 -2.91 0.35
C GLU A 106 -12.85 -2.50 -0.92
N GLN A 107 -12.05 -1.44 -0.88
CA GLN A 107 -11.17 -1.04 -2.00
C GLN A 107 -10.19 -2.15 -2.42
N TRP A 108 -9.92 -3.13 -1.54
CA TRP A 108 -9.01 -4.24 -1.78
C TRP A 108 -9.71 -5.52 -2.26
N ALA A 109 -11.01 -5.45 -2.58
CA ALA A 109 -11.82 -6.58 -3.03
C ALA A 109 -11.16 -7.39 -4.16
N GLU A 110 -10.59 -6.72 -5.17
CA GLU A 110 -9.92 -7.37 -6.30
C GLU A 110 -8.84 -8.38 -5.86
N TYR A 111 -8.13 -8.07 -4.78
CA TYR A 111 -7.05 -8.90 -4.24
C TYR A 111 -7.55 -9.91 -3.20
N LEU A 112 -8.51 -9.49 -2.37
CA LEU A 112 -8.97 -10.27 -1.23
C LEU A 112 -10.06 -11.26 -1.59
N ASP A 113 -10.81 -11.04 -2.67
CA ASP A 113 -11.92 -11.92 -3.04
C ASP A 113 -11.50 -13.37 -3.29
N PRO A 114 -10.44 -13.65 -4.06
CA PRO A 114 -9.96 -15.01 -4.25
C PRO A 114 -9.44 -15.64 -2.95
N VAL A 115 -8.87 -14.84 -2.05
CA VAL A 115 -8.37 -15.30 -0.75
C VAL A 115 -9.53 -15.67 0.16
N TYR A 116 -10.55 -14.81 0.19
CA TYR A 116 -11.76 -14.98 0.95
C TYR A 116 -12.51 -16.24 0.49
N ASP A 117 -12.67 -16.45 -0.82
CA ASP A 117 -13.31 -17.64 -1.39
C ASP A 117 -12.58 -18.93 -1.02
N LEU A 118 -11.24 -18.92 -1.12
CA LEU A 118 -10.41 -20.05 -0.72
C LEU A 118 -10.60 -20.37 0.76
N GLN A 119 -10.51 -19.36 1.62
CA GLN A 119 -10.62 -19.54 3.07
C GLN A 119 -12.03 -20.03 3.47
N GLU A 120 -13.10 -19.50 2.88
CA GLU A 120 -14.46 -20.02 3.10
C GLU A 120 -14.59 -21.49 2.66
N SER A 121 -13.98 -21.87 1.53
CA SER A 121 -13.96 -23.26 1.07
C SER A 121 -13.18 -24.20 2.01
N GLU A 122 -12.20 -23.67 2.75
CA GLU A 122 -11.40 -24.38 3.76
C GLU A 122 -12.06 -24.38 5.15
N GLY A 123 -13.27 -23.83 5.27
CA GLY A 123 -14.06 -23.86 6.51
C GLY A 123 -13.74 -22.71 7.46
N TRP A 124 -13.29 -21.57 6.95
CA TRP A 124 -13.09 -20.36 7.75
C TRP A 124 -14.40 -19.96 8.42
N SER A 125 -14.50 -20.27 9.71
CA SER A 125 -15.70 -20.00 10.52
C SER A 125 -15.67 -18.53 10.93
N ASP A 126 -16.80 -17.83 10.79
CA ASP A 126 -16.99 -16.49 11.33
C ASP A 126 -16.59 -16.49 12.81
N ARG A 127 -15.79 -15.50 13.23
CA ARG A 127 -15.35 -15.38 14.63
C ARG A 127 -16.59 -15.47 15.55
N GLN A 128 -16.68 -16.54 16.35
CA GLN A 128 -17.58 -16.60 17.50
C GLN A 128 -17.12 -15.64 18.59
#